data_AF-A0A3P5X7C5-F1
#
_entry.id   AF-A0A3P5X7C5-F1
#
_cell.length_a   1.000
_cell.length_b   1.000
_cell.length_c   1.000
_cell.angle_alpha   90.00
_cell.angle_beta   90.00
_cell.angle_gamma   90.00
#
_symmetry.space_group_name_H-M   'P 1'
#
loop_
_entity.id
_entity.type
_entity.pdbx_description
1 polymer ?
#
loop_
_entity_poly.entity_id
_entity_poly.type
_entity_poly.pdbx_seq_one_letter_code
_entity_poly.pdbx_strand_id
1 'polypeptide(L)'
;MGTITRTADTGEVITEPNLPSAEWCDGYDYMDRAAKHGWSAMGNWGEEGYDLGAWPYVIMFVRVVRDGGRHLYGFGRYVEGDLSADYYRSKEACNEAISRQAFWYWHHGQSDGPRNLPETFESLAPEYRVPSKY
;
A
#
# COMPACT_ATOMS: atom_id res chain seq x y z
N MET A 1 17.01 -12.97 2.03
CA MET A 1 16.30 -14.17 1.52
C MET A 1 14.85 -13.78 1.34
N GLY A 2 14.28 -14.00 0.16
CA GLY A 2 12.86 -13.71 -0.09
C GLY A 2 11.96 -14.73 0.61
N THR A 3 10.72 -14.35 0.90
CA THR A 3 9.71 -15.24 1.48
C THR A 3 8.89 -15.85 0.35
N ILE A 4 8.61 -17.15 0.42
CA ILE A 4 7.68 -17.78 -0.53
C ILE A 4 6.27 -17.30 -0.16
N THR A 5 5.61 -16.62 -1.09
CA THR A 5 4.24 -16.13 -0.92
C THR A 5 3.44 -16.35 -2.21
N ARG A 6 2.14 -16.06 -2.17
CA ARG A 6 1.27 -16.10 -3.34
C ARG A 6 0.83 -14.69 -3.70
N THR A 7 0.79 -14.37 -4.98
CA THR A 7 0.18 -13.11 -5.42
C THR A 7 -1.30 -13.11 -5.06
N ALA A 8 -1.81 -12.00 -4.56
CA ALA A 8 -3.19 -11.88 -4.10
C ALA A 8 -4.21 -11.92 -5.24
N ASP A 9 -3.84 -11.48 -6.46
CA ASP A 9 -4.74 -11.47 -7.62
C ASP A 9 -4.81 -12.80 -8.37
N THR A 10 -3.67 -13.49 -8.56
CA THR A 10 -3.61 -14.72 -9.39
C THR A 10 -3.32 -16.00 -8.62
N GLY A 11 -2.94 -15.90 -7.34
CA GLY A 11 -2.51 -17.05 -6.53
C GLY A 11 -1.16 -17.66 -6.94
N GLU A 12 -0.44 -17.03 -7.87
CA GLU A 12 0.88 -17.47 -8.36
C GLU A 12 1.92 -17.46 -7.23
N VAL A 13 2.69 -18.54 -7.11
CA VAL A 13 3.75 -18.64 -6.10
C VAL A 13 4.97 -17.83 -6.55
N ILE A 14 5.41 -16.92 -5.69
CA ILE A 14 6.54 -16.02 -5.91
C ILE A 14 7.50 -16.05 -4.73
N THR A 15 8.72 -15.55 -4.92
CA THR A 15 9.72 -15.40 -3.85
C THR A 15 10.07 -13.93 -3.68
N GLU A 16 9.40 -13.24 -2.77
CA GLU A 16 9.64 -11.84 -2.47
C GLU A 16 9.61 -11.61 -0.95
N PRO A 17 10.43 -10.69 -0.41
CA PRO A 17 10.44 -10.43 1.02
C PRO A 17 9.17 -9.68 1.46
N ASN A 18 8.82 -9.79 2.74
CA ASN A 18 7.93 -8.82 3.37
C ASN A 18 8.63 -7.45 3.50
N LEU A 19 7.94 -6.47 4.06
CA LEU A 19 8.56 -5.28 4.64
C LEU A 19 9.72 -5.64 5.60
N PRO A 20 10.81 -4.86 5.64
CA PRO A 20 11.94 -5.13 6.55
C PRO A 20 11.54 -4.94 8.02
N SER A 21 12.22 -5.60 8.95
CA SER A 21 11.93 -5.49 10.39
C SER A 21 11.90 -4.03 10.87
N ALA A 22 10.93 -3.69 11.71
CA ALA A 22 10.77 -2.39 12.35
C ALA A 22 11.55 -2.24 13.67
N GLU A 23 12.31 -3.26 14.08
CA GLU A 23 13.06 -3.22 15.33
C GLU A 23 13.98 -2.00 15.41
N TRP A 24 13.89 -1.26 16.52
CA TRP A 24 14.70 -0.06 16.79
C TRP A 24 14.48 1.10 15.82
N CYS A 25 13.34 1.15 15.14
CA CYS A 25 12.91 2.31 14.34
C CYS A 25 11.67 2.95 14.97
N ASP A 26 11.62 4.28 14.99
CA ASP A 26 10.33 4.97 14.99
C ASP A 26 9.72 4.95 13.58
N GLY A 27 8.50 5.46 13.40
CA GLY A 27 7.84 5.38 12.08
C GLY A 27 8.53 6.19 10.98
N TYR A 28 9.24 7.27 11.30
CA TYR A 28 9.99 8.04 10.29
C TYR A 28 11.32 7.35 9.94
N ASP A 29 12.05 6.87 10.94
CA ASP A 29 13.23 6.01 10.73
C ASP A 29 12.87 4.75 9.91
N TYR A 30 11.67 4.24 10.13
CA TYR A 30 11.16 3.08 9.42
C TYR A 30 10.96 3.34 7.94
N MET A 31 10.50 4.53 7.54
CA MET A 31 10.36 4.90 6.13
C MET A 31 11.72 4.85 5.41
N ASP A 32 12.76 5.39 6.03
CA ASP A 32 14.12 5.37 5.48
C ASP A 32 14.67 3.94 5.39
N ARG A 33 14.36 3.09 6.39
CA ARG A 33 14.70 1.68 6.34
C ARG A 33 13.97 0.97 5.20
N ALA A 34 12.67 1.16 5.05
CA ALA A 34 11.88 0.57 3.97
C ALA A 34 12.41 1.00 2.59
N ALA A 35 12.76 2.28 2.43
CA ALA A 35 13.38 2.83 1.21
C ALA A 35 14.67 2.11 0.82
N LYS A 36 15.57 1.85 1.79
CA LYS A 36 16.81 1.08 1.56
C LYS A 36 16.55 -0.36 1.11
N HIS A 37 15.35 -0.88 1.37
CA HIS A 37 14.90 -2.21 0.94
C HIS A 37 13.98 -2.16 -0.29
N GLY A 38 13.93 -1.04 -1.01
CA GLY A 38 13.21 -0.91 -2.28
C GLY A 38 11.71 -0.64 -2.15
N TRP A 39 11.24 -0.26 -0.95
CA TRP A 39 9.87 0.15 -0.72
C TRP A 39 9.76 1.68 -0.69
N SER A 40 8.77 2.26 -1.35
CA SER A 40 8.51 3.69 -1.32
C SER A 40 7.29 3.97 -0.46
N ALA A 41 7.43 4.82 0.56
CA ALA A 41 6.31 5.26 1.37
C ALA A 41 5.32 6.09 0.52
N MET A 42 4.04 5.90 0.78
CA MET A 42 2.93 6.56 0.08
C MET A 42 2.01 7.16 1.13
N GLY A 43 1.99 8.49 1.21
CA GLY A 43 1.18 9.23 2.18
C GLY A 43 -0.16 9.70 1.64
N ASN A 44 -0.37 9.59 0.32
CA ASN A 44 -1.57 10.10 -0.35
C ASN A 44 -2.17 9.07 -1.33
N TRP A 45 -3.46 9.17 -1.58
CA TRP A 45 -4.19 8.38 -2.58
C TRP A 45 -5.38 9.14 -3.17
N GLY A 46 -5.87 8.69 -4.31
CA GLY A 46 -6.89 9.38 -5.09
C GLY A 46 -6.31 10.57 -5.85
N GLU A 47 -6.96 10.94 -6.94
CA GLU A 47 -6.50 11.97 -7.89
C GLU A 47 -6.13 13.30 -7.23
N GLU A 48 -6.86 13.68 -6.17
CA GLU A 48 -6.63 14.92 -5.41
C GLU A 48 -5.62 14.78 -4.25
N GLY A 49 -5.14 13.57 -3.95
CA GLY A 49 -4.12 13.35 -2.93
C GLY A 49 -4.63 13.40 -1.49
N TYR A 50 -5.68 12.65 -1.19
CA TYR A 50 -6.19 12.47 0.17
C TYR A 50 -5.27 11.58 1.02
N ASP A 51 -5.32 11.73 2.34
CA ASP A 51 -4.41 11.03 3.25
C ASP A 51 -4.56 9.51 3.16
N LEU A 52 -3.44 8.82 2.99
CA LEU A 52 -3.35 7.36 3.03
C LEU A 52 -2.62 6.92 4.30
N GLY A 53 -3.40 6.45 5.27
CA GLY A 53 -2.91 6.07 6.60
C GLY A 53 -2.88 7.24 7.58
N ALA A 54 -2.13 7.07 8.66
CA ALA A 54 -2.06 7.98 9.79
C ALA A 54 -0.62 7.99 10.32
N TRP A 55 0.23 8.82 9.71
CA TRP A 55 1.66 8.80 9.98
C TRP A 55 1.95 9.41 11.37
N PRO A 56 2.94 8.88 12.13
CA PRO A 56 3.88 7.82 11.77
C PRO A 56 3.41 6.40 12.15
N TYR A 57 2.18 6.23 12.61
CA TYR A 57 1.68 4.96 13.16
C TYR A 57 1.19 3.99 12.09
N VAL A 58 0.62 4.52 11.01
CA VAL A 58 0.09 3.75 9.89
C VAL A 58 0.71 4.28 8.62
N ILE A 59 1.58 3.49 7.99
CA ILE A 59 2.36 3.89 6.82
C ILE A 59 2.17 2.85 5.72
N MET A 60 1.80 3.33 4.54
CA MET A 60 1.63 2.49 3.36
C MET A 60 2.85 2.58 2.47
N PHE A 61 3.20 1.44 1.86
CA PHE A 61 4.37 1.33 1.01
C PHE A 61 4.02 0.64 -0.29
N VAL A 62 4.69 1.05 -1.36
CA VAL A 62 4.63 0.38 -2.66
C VAL A 62 6.01 -0.01 -3.14
N ARG A 63 6.08 -1.06 -3.95
CA ARG A 63 7.30 -1.39 -4.71
C ARG A 63 6.94 -2.00 -6.05
N VAL A 64 7.84 -1.86 -7.01
CA VAL A 64 7.75 -2.56 -8.29
C VAL A 64 9.04 -3.33 -8.49
N VAL A 65 8.93 -4.63 -8.74
CA VAL A 65 10.07 -5.48 -9.05
C VAL A 65 9.92 -6.15 -10.40
N ARG A 66 11.06 -6.51 -10.99
CA ARG A 66 11.13 -7.33 -12.19
C ARG A 66 11.21 -8.79 -11.79
N ASP A 67 10.28 -9.58 -12.29
CA ASP A 67 10.23 -11.03 -12.07
C ASP A 67 10.00 -11.74 -13.41
N GLY A 68 11.00 -12.46 -13.89
CA GLY A 68 10.93 -13.18 -15.17
C GLY A 68 10.58 -12.31 -16.38
N GLY A 69 10.95 -11.02 -16.37
CA GLY A 69 10.61 -10.04 -17.43
C GLY A 69 9.26 -9.34 -17.24
N ARG A 70 8.42 -9.79 -16.32
CA ARG A 70 7.15 -9.15 -15.94
C ARG A 70 7.38 -8.20 -14.75
N HIS A 71 6.44 -7.28 -14.55
CA HIS A 71 6.38 -6.53 -13.30
C HIS A 71 5.61 -7.32 -12.24
N LEU A 72 6.01 -7.12 -11.00
CA LEU A 72 5.29 -7.52 -9.82
C LEU A 72 5.15 -6.29 -8.92
N TYR A 73 3.93 -6.01 -8.48
CA TYR A 73 3.58 -4.82 -7.71
C TYR A 73 3.35 -5.24 -6.26
N GLY A 74 4.12 -4.67 -5.34
CA GLY A 74 3.98 -4.94 -3.90
C GLY A 74 3.25 -3.82 -3.19
N PHE A 75 2.38 -4.17 -2.25
CA PHE A 75 1.67 -3.27 -1.35
C PHE A 75 1.96 -3.65 0.10
N GLY A 76 2.77 -2.82 0.77
CA GLY A 76 3.20 -2.98 2.16
C GLY A 76 2.37 -2.11 3.11
N ARG A 77 2.08 -2.61 4.30
CA ARG A 77 1.45 -1.89 5.40
C ARG A 77 2.31 -2.03 6.66
N TYR A 78 2.64 -0.89 7.25
CA TYR A 78 3.10 -0.75 8.61
C TYR A 78 1.92 -0.24 9.45
N VAL A 79 1.52 -0.96 10.49
CA VAL A 79 0.44 -0.56 11.41
C VAL A 79 0.92 -0.76 12.83
N GLU A 80 1.34 0.31 13.49
CA GLU A 80 1.80 0.32 14.89
C GLU A 80 2.89 -0.73 15.19
N GLY A 81 3.75 -1.01 14.20
CA GLY A 81 4.82 -2.01 14.29
C GLY A 81 4.51 -3.34 13.61
N ASP A 82 3.24 -3.63 13.29
CA ASP A 82 2.85 -4.80 12.52
C ASP A 82 3.15 -4.60 11.03
N LEU A 83 3.80 -5.61 10.42
CA LEU A 83 4.31 -5.55 9.05
C LEU A 83 3.64 -6.58 8.16
N SER A 84 3.05 -6.12 7.06
CA SER A 84 2.47 -7.00 6.05
C SER A 84 2.74 -6.50 4.64
N ALA A 85 2.81 -7.42 3.69
CA ALA A 85 3.00 -7.12 2.28
C ALA A 85 2.23 -8.12 1.42
N ASP A 86 1.47 -7.59 0.47
CA ASP A 86 0.83 -8.36 -0.58
C ASP A 86 1.48 -8.04 -1.93
N TYR A 87 1.36 -8.97 -2.88
CA TYR A 87 1.93 -8.82 -4.21
C TYR A 87 0.90 -9.12 -5.29
N TYR A 88 1.00 -8.43 -6.42
CA TYR A 88 0.04 -8.46 -7.51
C TYR A 88 0.75 -8.53 -8.86
N ARG A 89 0.17 -9.26 -9.82
CA ARG A 89 0.65 -9.30 -11.21
C ARG A 89 0.15 -8.14 -12.04
N SER A 90 -0.97 -7.55 -11.67
CA SER A 90 -1.51 -6.36 -12.33
C SER A 90 -1.33 -5.10 -11.47
N LYS A 91 -1.07 -3.98 -12.13
CA LYS A 91 -1.03 -2.67 -11.46
C LYS A 91 -2.43 -2.31 -10.97
N GLU A 92 -3.43 -2.70 -11.74
CA GLU A 92 -4.85 -2.44 -11.50
C GLU A 92 -5.32 -3.14 -10.22
N ALA A 93 -4.98 -4.41 -10.00
CA ALA A 93 -5.33 -5.11 -8.75
C ALA A 93 -4.58 -4.52 -7.54
N CYS A 94 -3.31 -4.14 -7.70
CA CYS A 94 -2.58 -3.44 -6.64
C CYS A 94 -3.24 -2.11 -6.29
N ASN A 95 -3.62 -1.32 -7.30
CA ASN A 95 -4.33 -0.06 -7.10
C ASN A 95 -5.70 -0.27 -6.45
N GLU A 96 -6.44 -1.32 -6.82
CA GLU A 96 -7.71 -1.65 -6.16
C GLU A 96 -7.49 -1.97 -4.68
N ALA A 97 -6.46 -2.75 -4.33
CA ALA A 97 -6.13 -3.05 -2.94
C ALA A 97 -5.77 -1.78 -2.14
N ILE A 98 -4.95 -0.89 -2.70
CA ILE A 98 -4.62 0.40 -2.08
C ILE A 98 -5.89 1.25 -1.93
N SER A 99 -6.75 1.29 -2.94
CA SER A 99 -8.00 2.06 -2.92
C SER A 99 -8.98 1.55 -1.86
N ARG A 100 -9.09 0.24 -1.69
CA ARG A 100 -9.91 -0.37 -0.63
C ARG A 100 -9.37 0.00 0.75
N GLN A 101 -8.05 0.00 0.90
CA GLN A 101 -7.41 0.43 2.13
C GLN A 101 -7.68 1.91 2.40
N ALA A 102 -7.47 2.78 1.41
CA ALA A 102 -7.72 4.22 1.49
C ALA A 102 -9.17 4.51 1.88
N PHE A 103 -10.12 3.89 1.18
CA PHE A 103 -11.55 3.99 1.49
C PHE A 103 -11.85 3.61 2.93
N TRP A 104 -11.29 2.51 3.42
CA TRP A 104 -11.52 2.08 4.80
C TRP A 104 -11.04 3.13 5.81
N TYR A 105 -9.85 3.72 5.61
CA TYR A 105 -9.33 4.78 6.49
C TYR A 105 -10.20 6.04 6.45
N TRP A 106 -10.57 6.51 5.25
CA TRP A 106 -11.45 7.67 5.09
C TRP A 106 -12.83 7.44 5.72
N HIS A 107 -13.42 6.26 5.48
CA HIS A 107 -14.77 5.92 5.92
C HIS A 107 -14.87 5.81 7.44
N HIS A 108 -13.82 5.35 8.12
CA HIS A 108 -13.79 5.20 9.57
C HIS A 108 -13.16 6.41 10.30
N GLY A 109 -12.96 7.53 9.59
CA GLY A 109 -12.38 8.75 10.16
C GLY A 109 -10.96 8.58 10.69
N GLN A 110 -10.22 7.62 10.14
CA GLN A 110 -8.83 7.36 10.52
C GLN A 110 -7.83 8.21 9.71
N SER A 111 -8.26 8.79 8.60
CA SER A 111 -7.50 9.76 7.81
C SER A 111 -8.44 10.72 7.06
N ASP A 112 -7.92 11.86 6.60
CA ASP A 112 -8.70 12.83 5.84
C ASP A 112 -9.01 12.31 4.43
N GLY A 113 -10.30 12.29 4.08
CA GLY A 113 -10.80 11.76 2.82
C GLY A 113 -11.77 12.71 2.11
N PRO A 114 -12.29 12.29 0.93
CA PRO A 114 -13.27 13.06 0.18
C PRO A 114 -14.52 13.38 1.01
N ARG A 115 -15.04 14.61 0.87
CA ARG A 115 -16.26 15.04 1.60
C ARG A 115 -17.49 14.19 1.29
N ASN A 116 -17.60 13.72 0.05
CA ASN A 116 -18.74 12.95 -0.44
C ASN A 116 -18.38 11.47 -0.54
N LEU A 117 -17.79 10.91 0.52
CA LEU A 117 -17.45 9.50 0.55
C LEU A 117 -18.74 8.65 0.60
N PRO A 118 -18.90 7.67 -0.29
CA PRO A 118 -20.07 6.79 -0.26
C PRO A 118 -20.02 5.80 0.89
N GLU A 119 -21.15 5.13 1.14
CA GLU A 119 -21.26 4.09 2.17
C GLU A 119 -20.42 2.85 1.85
N THR A 120 -20.29 2.51 0.57
CA THR A 120 -19.56 1.31 0.13
C THR A 120 -18.43 1.64 -0.82
N PHE A 121 -17.37 0.83 -0.77
CA PHE A 121 -16.24 0.96 -1.67
C PHE A 121 -16.69 0.85 -3.13
N GLU A 122 -17.63 -0.04 -3.44
CA GLU A 122 -18.10 -0.32 -4.80
C GLU A 122 -18.74 0.91 -5.46
N SER A 123 -19.26 1.85 -4.66
CA SER A 123 -19.82 3.13 -5.12
C SER A 123 -18.80 4.26 -5.18
N LEU A 124 -17.56 4.03 -4.75
CA LEU A 124 -16.48 5.02 -4.79
C LEU A 124 -16.16 5.44 -6.22
N ALA A 125 -16.11 6.75 -6.44
CA ALA A 125 -15.86 7.31 -7.77
C ALA A 125 -14.45 6.93 -8.29
N PRO A 126 -14.27 6.68 -9.60
CA PRO A 126 -13.00 6.22 -10.16
C PRO A 126 -11.79 7.12 -9.86
N GLU A 127 -12.00 8.43 -9.75
CA GLU A 127 -10.97 9.42 -9.40
C GLU A 127 -10.34 9.16 -8.03
N TYR A 128 -11.05 8.53 -7.09
CA TYR A 128 -10.51 8.16 -5.78
C TYR A 128 -9.87 6.76 -5.76
N ARG A 129 -9.86 6.05 -6.90
CA ARG A 129 -9.33 4.68 -7.03
C ARG A 129 -7.99 4.61 -7.79
N VAL A 130 -7.35 5.76 -7.99
CA VAL A 130 -6.11 5.89 -8.74
C VAL A 130 -5.05 6.59 -7.90
N PRO A 131 -3.75 6.42 -8.23
CA PRO A 131 -2.69 7.18 -7.59
C PRO A 131 -2.92 8.69 -7.72
N SER A 132 -2.45 9.44 -6.71
CA SER A 132 -2.47 10.89 -6.78
C SER A 132 -1.62 11.42 -7.93
N LYS A 133 -1.98 12.62 -8.37
CA LYS A 133 -1.16 13.42 -9.30
C LYS A 133 -0.01 14.16 -8.60
N TYR A 134 0.03 14.16 -7.26
CA TYR A 134 0.96 14.94 -6.44
C TYR A 134 2.01 14.09 -5.73
#